data_AF-A0A224ABW2-F1
#
_entry.id   AF-A0A224ABW2-F1
#
_cell.length_a   1.000
_cell.length_b   1.000
_cell.length_c   1.000
_cell.angle_alpha   90.00
_cell.angle_beta   90.00
_cell.angle_gamma   90.00
#
_symmetry.space_group_name_H-M   'P 1'
#
loop_
_entity.id
_entity.type
_entity.pdbx_description
1 polymer ?
#
loop_
_entity_poly.entity_id
_entity_poly.type
_entity_poly.pdbx_seq_one_letter_code
_entity_poly.pdbx_strand_id
1 'polypeptide(L)'
;GSGLFALLFLSEYASIIFLSVITSFVFGNGNTFVYFSFSFFLLIIFLLSRGVFPRHRYDLLMMVCWKSLLPFSLCLLLLALTGLFFNV
;
A
#
# COMPACT_ATOMS: atom_id res chain seq x y z
N GLY A 1 -8.96 -32.36 -3.78
CA GLY A 1 -8.44 -31.44 -2.76
C GLY A 1 -7.48 -30.36 -3.26
N SER A 2 -6.87 -30.47 -4.46
CA SER A 2 -5.82 -29.54 -4.92
C SER A 2 -6.33 -28.16 -5.41
N GLY A 3 -7.56 -28.09 -5.96
CA GLY A 3 -8.07 -26.85 -6.55
C GLY A 3 -8.18 -25.66 -5.59
N LEU A 4 -8.60 -25.89 -4.35
CA LEU A 4 -8.70 -24.83 -3.33
C LEU A 4 -7.33 -24.26 -2.93
N PHE A 5 -6.29 -25.10 -2.92
CA PHE A 5 -4.92 -24.66 -2.66
C PHE A 5 -4.39 -23.77 -3.80
N ALA A 6 -4.67 -24.13 -5.05
CA ALA A 6 -4.32 -23.30 -6.21
C ALA A 6 -5.03 -21.92 -6.17
N LEU A 7 -6.30 -21.90 -5.76
CA LEU A 7 -7.06 -20.64 -5.62
C LEU A 7 -6.52 -19.73 -4.51
N LEU A 8 -5.99 -20.29 -3.41
CA LEU A 8 -5.37 -19.49 -2.36
C LEU A 8 -4.14 -18.73 -2.87
N PHE A 9 -3.22 -19.40 -3.58
CA PHE A 9 -2.08 -18.68 -4.18
C PHE A 9 -2.52 -17.68 -5.23
N LEU A 10 -3.46 -18.06 -6.09
CA LEU A 10 -3.98 -17.14 -7.10
C LEU A 10 -4.56 -15.87 -6.45
N SER A 11 -5.28 -16.02 -5.34
CA SER A 11 -5.86 -14.89 -4.61
C SER A 11 -4.81 -14.00 -3.95
N GLU A 12 -3.71 -14.56 -3.42
CA GLU A 12 -2.62 -13.78 -2.84
C GLU A 12 -1.96 -12.92 -3.91
N TYR A 13 -1.61 -13.49 -5.07
CA TYR A 13 -1.02 -12.72 -6.17
C TYR A 13 -2.00 -11.69 -6.75
N ALA A 14 -3.28 -12.03 -6.88
CA ALA A 14 -4.31 -11.10 -7.32
C ALA A 14 -4.43 -9.90 -6.36
N SER A 15 -4.35 -10.13 -5.05
CA SER A 15 -4.42 -9.06 -4.04
C SER A 15 -3.24 -8.08 -4.12
N ILE A 16 -2.03 -8.57 -4.43
CA ILE A 16 -0.83 -7.75 -4.58
C ILE A 16 -0.95 -6.85 -5.82
N ILE A 17 -1.37 -7.40 -6.96
CA ILE A 17 -1.56 -6.65 -8.21
C ILE A 17 -2.70 -5.64 -8.07
N PHE A 18 -3.78 -6.02 -7.40
CA PHE A 18 -4.92 -5.13 -7.16
C PHE A 18 -4.50 -3.91 -6.31
N LEU A 19 -3.72 -4.13 -5.25
CA LEU A 19 -3.26 -3.04 -4.38
C LEU A 19 -2.28 -2.10 -5.10
N SER A 20 -1.38 -2.62 -5.94
CA SER A 20 -0.45 -1.77 -6.70
C SER A 20 -1.19 -0.87 -7.70
N VAL A 21 -2.22 -1.38 -8.36
CA VAL A 21 -3.08 -0.63 -9.28
C VAL A 21 -3.82 0.50 -8.54
N ILE A 22 -4.49 0.20 -7.43
CA ILE A 22 -5.21 1.22 -6.65
C ILE A 22 -4.26 2.30 -6.17
N THR A 23 -3.10 1.91 -5.65
CA THR A 23 -2.10 2.87 -5.16
C THR A 23 -1.64 3.77 -6.30
N SER A 24 -1.34 3.22 -7.47
CA SER A 24 -0.95 4.03 -8.63
C SER A 24 -2.05 4.94 -9.15
N PHE A 25 -3.32 4.57 -9.01
CA PHE A 25 -4.44 5.41 -9.38
C PHE A 25 -4.59 6.62 -8.44
N VAL A 26 -4.50 6.40 -7.12
CA VAL A 26 -4.63 7.46 -6.11
C VAL A 26 -3.49 8.48 -6.22
N PHE A 27 -2.26 8.05 -6.49
CA PHE A 27 -1.10 8.93 -6.60
C PHE A 27 -0.83 9.46 -8.02
N GLY A 28 -1.42 8.85 -9.06
CA GLY A 28 -1.07 9.09 -10.47
C GLY A 28 -1.57 10.40 -11.09
N ASN A 29 -2.34 11.21 -10.35
CA ASN A 29 -2.83 12.56 -10.74
C ASN A 29 -3.32 12.66 -12.20
N GLY A 30 -3.96 11.60 -12.70
CA GLY A 30 -4.58 11.55 -14.03
C GLY A 30 -3.65 11.31 -15.24
N ASN A 31 -2.32 11.22 -15.08
CA ASN A 31 -1.43 10.95 -16.22
C ASN A 31 -1.26 9.45 -16.45
N THR A 32 -1.72 8.96 -17.61
CA THR A 32 -1.70 7.54 -17.99
C THR A 32 -0.29 6.96 -18.06
N PHE A 33 0.70 7.74 -18.49
CA PHE A 33 2.10 7.29 -18.58
C PHE A 33 2.75 7.13 -17.20
N VAL A 34 2.46 8.07 -16.29
CA VAL A 34 2.94 8.04 -14.91
C VAL A 34 2.29 6.89 -14.15
N TYR A 35 0.99 6.68 -14.34
CA TYR A 35 0.25 5.56 -13.76
C TYR A 35 0.88 4.21 -14.11
N PHE A 36 1.15 3.96 -15.40
CA PHE A 36 1.66 2.66 -15.85
C PHE A 36 3.07 2.41 -15.32
N SER A 37 3.92 3.44 -15.37
CA SER A 37 5.30 3.38 -14.85
C SER A 37 5.33 3.15 -13.34
N PHE A 38 4.46 3.84 -12.59
CA PHE A 38 4.39 3.72 -11.13
C PHE A 38 3.84 2.37 -10.68
N SER A 39 2.82 1.83 -11.36
CA SER A 39 2.29 0.49 -11.08
C SER A 39 3.36 -0.59 -11.29
N PHE A 40 4.13 -0.50 -12.38
CA PHE A 40 5.22 -1.44 -12.67
C PHE A 40 6.34 -1.35 -11.63
N PHE A 41 6.70 -0.12 -11.21
CA PHE A 41 7.69 0.10 -10.16
C PHE A 41 7.24 -0.49 -8.81
N LEU A 42 5.97 -0.29 -8.43
CA LEU A 42 5.41 -0.87 -7.21
C LEU A 42 5.45 -2.40 -7.23
N LEU A 43 5.12 -3.04 -8.36
CA LEU A 43 5.20 -4.50 -8.50
C LEU A 43 6.62 -5.02 -8.27
N ILE A 44 7.62 -4.34 -8.82
CA ILE A 44 9.04 -4.72 -8.63
C ILE A 44 9.42 -4.57 -7.15
N ILE A 45 9.03 -3.49 -6.48
CA ILE A 45 9.28 -3.31 -5.05
C ILE A 45 8.60 -4.39 -4.21
N PHE A 46 7.35 -4.73 -4.52
CA PHE A 46 6.64 -5.80 -3.81
C PHE A 46 7.34 -7.15 -3.99
N LEU A 47 7.84 -7.46 -5.18
CA LEU A 47 8.62 -8.67 -5.42
C LEU A 47 9.94 -8.65 -4.62
N LEU A 48 10.66 -7.53 -4.63
CA LEU A 48 11.92 -7.36 -3.89
C LEU A 48 11.73 -7.45 -2.38
N SER A 49 10.63 -6.87 -1.85
CA SER A 49 10.35 -6.90 -0.42
C SER A 49 10.18 -8.33 0.12
N ARG A 50 9.65 -9.25 -0.70
CA ARG A 50 9.55 -10.68 -0.34
C ARG A 50 10.91 -11.37 -0.24
N GLY A 51 11.94 -10.87 -0.96
CA GLY A 51 13.29 -11.43 -0.95
C GLY A 51 14.24 -10.82 0.09
N VAL A 52 14.03 -9.55 0.46
CA VAL A 52 14.99 -8.78 1.27
C VAL A 52 14.65 -8.76 2.76
N PHE A 53 13.37 -8.81 3.13
CA PHE A 53 12.99 -8.60 4.53
C PHE A 53 12.93 -9.91 5.35
N PRO A 54 13.61 -9.98 6.51
CA PRO A 54 13.42 -11.07 7.45
C PRO A 54 12.01 -11.04 8.04
N ARG A 55 11.41 -12.21 8.28
CA ARG A 55 10.04 -12.32 8.81
C ARG A 55 9.92 -11.60 10.14
N HIS A 56 9.11 -10.55 10.15
CA HIS A 56 8.79 -9.78 11.33
C HIS A 56 7.57 -10.39 12.04
N ARG A 57 7.63 -10.55 13.37
CA ARG A 57 6.47 -11.04 14.15
C ARG A 57 5.35 -10.00 14.17
N TYR A 58 4.12 -10.50 14.31
CA TYR A 58 2.91 -9.68 14.33
C TYR A 58 2.89 -8.64 15.44
N ASP A 59 3.49 -8.94 16.60
CA ASP A 59 3.51 -8.04 17.76
C ASP A 59 4.18 -6.70 17.44
N LEU A 60 5.35 -6.76 16.81
CA LEU A 60 6.10 -5.56 16.46
C LEU A 60 5.39 -4.80 15.31
N LEU A 61 4.71 -5.49 14.39
CA LEU A 61 3.94 -4.85 13.31
C LEU A 61 2.74 -4.08 13.88
N MET A 62 2.04 -4.67 14.84
CA MET A 62 0.93 -4.03 15.53
C MET A 62 1.39 -2.79 16.30
N MET A 63 2.53 -2.89 17.01
CA MET A 63 3.11 -1.75 17.72
C MET A 63 3.47 -0.59 16.79
N VAL A 64 4.06 -0.87 15.61
CA VAL A 64 4.34 0.16 14.60
C VAL A 64 3.04 0.81 14.11
N CYS A 65 2.03 0.01 13.75
CA CYS A 65 0.75 0.55 13.28
C CYS A 65 0.08 1.46 14.32
N TRP A 66 0.06 1.03 15.59
CA TRP A 66 -0.62 1.77 16.66
C TRP A 66 0.15 2.99 17.16
N LYS A 67 1.48 2.89 17.26
CA LYS A 67 2.29 3.95 17.87
C LYS A 67 2.78 4.99 16.87
N SER A 68 2.96 4.65 15.59
CA SER A 68 3.48 5.60 14.60
C SER A 68 2.49 5.90 13.48
N LEU A 69 1.92 4.89 12.82
CA LEU A 69 1.07 5.13 11.64
C LEU A 69 -0.24 5.83 11.98
N LEU A 70 -0.91 5.40 13.06
CA LEU A 70 -2.19 5.98 13.47
C LEU A 70 -2.10 7.45 13.90
N PRO A 71 -1.18 7.87 14.80
CA PRO A 71 -1.06 9.29 15.14
C PRO A 71 -0.58 10.15 13.97
N PHE A 72 0.25 9.59 13.08
CA PHE A 72 0.75 10.31 11.90
C PHE A 72 -0.37 10.59 10.88
N SER A 73 -1.23 9.61 10.58
CA SER A 73 -2.33 9.80 9.65
C SER A 73 -3.38 10.78 10.19
N LEU A 74 -3.66 10.74 11.50
CA LEU A 74 -4.53 11.70 12.18
C LEU A 74 -3.97 13.13 12.14
N CYS A 75 -2.66 13.29 12.38
CA CYS A 75 -2.00 14.60 12.29
C CYS A 75 -2.08 15.20 10.88
N LEU A 76 -1.80 14.39 9.85
CA LEU A 76 -1.87 14.82 8.45
C LEU A 76 -3.30 15.21 8.05
N LEU A 77 -4.31 14.48 8.52
CA LEU A 77 -5.71 14.81 8.28
C LEU A 77 -6.12 16.14 8.93
N LEU A 78 -5.72 16.38 10.18
CA LEU A 78 -5.98 17.66 10.86
C LEU A 78 -5.27 18.84 10.18
N LEU A 79 -4.03 18.64 9.74
CA LEU A 79 -3.29 19.66 8.98
C LEU A 79 -3.99 19.99 7.65
N ALA A 80 -4.43 18.96 6.91
CA ALA A 80 -5.14 19.16 5.65
C ALA A 80 -6.45 19.93 5.85
N LEU A 81 -7.23 19.62 6.90
CA LEU A 81 -8.48 20.32 7.21
C LEU A 81 -8.25 21.78 7.61
N THR A 82 -7.25 22.06 8.46
CA THR A 82 -6.92 23.43 8.88
C THR A 82 -6.36 24.28 7.74
N GLY A 83 -5.49 23.69 6.90
CA GLY A 83 -4.99 24.37 5.70
C GLY A 83 -6.10 24.70 4.70
N LEU A 84 -7.10 23.82 4.56
CA LEU A 84 -8.28 24.10 3.72
C LEU A 84 -9.12 25.24 4.30
N PHE A 85 -9.32 25.28 5.63
CA PHE A 85 -10.04 26.38 6.29
C PHE A 85 -9.36 27.74 6.11
N PHE A 86 -8.02 27.81 6.11
CA PHE A 86 -7.30 29.07 5.89
C PHE A 86 -7.35 29.57 4.43
N ASN A 87 -7.60 28.67 3.47
CA ASN A 87 -7.68 29.02 2.05
C ASN A 87 -9.09 29.44 1.59
N VAL A 88 -10.11 29.25 2.44
CA VAL A 88 -11.50 29.71 2.27
C VAL A 88 -11.69 31.05 2.97
#